data_AF-A0A9P3CBZ2-F1
#
_entry.id   AF-A0A9P3CBZ2-F1
#
_cell.length_a   1.000
_cell.length_b   1.000
_cell.length_c   1.000
_cell.angle_alpha   90.00
_cell.angle_beta   90.00
_cell.angle_gamma   90.00
#
_symmetry.space_group_name_H-M   'P 1'
#
loop_
_entity.id
_entity.type
_entity.pdbx_description
1 polymer ?
#
loop_
_entity_poly.entity_id
_entity_poly.type
_entity_poly.pdbx_seq_one_letter_code
_entity_poly.pdbx_strand_id
1 'polypeptide(L)'
;MSNRRDFPSADEAKAKAQEGKQKVENKLANDGVEDPAGLAMFGFGGLFLAAIPLTSWITQPNSLVEKAVNGVVSTVGFLSSAGSTSAIPQSGKIAALAGLYVTVTYALSGAGSAAASAAGIKGGRDNDHPRAQIKDLRGLPLRLYSAHYNLMEMFPGFAISAALAQAMAPGDQTLINLLGLHVIAKCFVHYPCYVFNLGTPRTLAHVIATSSVINVALRLAKKPLI
;
A
#
# COMPACT_ATOMS: atom_id res chain seq x y z
N MET A 1 -21.54 49.55 39.78
CA MET A 1 -20.43 49.40 38.82
C MET A 1 -20.65 48.11 38.04
N SER A 2 -21.05 48.23 36.77
CA SER A 2 -21.32 47.08 35.90
C SER A 2 -19.99 46.43 35.49
N ASN A 3 -19.76 45.19 35.90
CA ASN A 3 -18.57 44.42 35.53
C ASN A 3 -18.74 43.90 34.09
N ARG A 4 -18.56 44.78 33.11
CA ARG A 4 -18.54 44.42 31.69
C ARG A 4 -17.27 43.62 31.47
N ARG A 5 -17.40 42.30 31.29
CA ARG A 5 -16.31 41.47 30.76
C ARG A 5 -16.00 42.00 29.35
N ASP A 6 -14.91 42.74 29.21
CA ASP A 6 -14.40 43.10 27.88
C ASP A 6 -13.96 41.81 27.21
N PHE A 7 -14.79 41.35 26.28
CA PHE A 7 -14.42 40.27 25.39
C PHE A 7 -13.33 40.79 24.45
N PRO A 8 -12.23 40.06 24.27
CA PRO A 8 -11.16 40.48 23.38
C PRO A 8 -11.77 40.80 22.01
N SER A 9 -11.35 41.92 21.42
CA SER A 9 -11.79 42.27 20.08
C SER A 9 -11.44 41.14 19.11
N ALA A 10 -12.20 41.00 18.02
CA ALA A 10 -11.94 39.96 17.03
C ALA A 10 -10.49 39.99 16.52
N ASP A 11 -9.85 41.16 16.53
CA ASP A 11 -8.46 41.35 16.09
C ASP A 11 -7.44 40.95 17.16
N GLU A 12 -7.70 41.20 18.45
CA GLU A 12 -6.88 40.68 19.55
C GLU A 12 -6.94 39.15 19.63
N ALA A 13 -8.10 38.56 19.40
CA ALA A 13 -8.26 37.11 19.35
C ALA A 13 -7.48 36.49 18.19
N LYS A 14 -7.48 37.12 17.01
CA LYS A 14 -6.68 36.70 15.85
C LYS A 14 -5.18 36.83 16.11
N ALA A 15 -4.74 37.93 16.71
CA ALA A 15 -3.33 38.17 17.02
C ALA A 15 -2.79 37.10 17.99
N LYS A 16 -3.53 36.80 19.07
CA LYS A 16 -3.15 35.72 20.01
C LYS A 16 -3.15 34.34 19.34
N ALA A 17 -4.08 34.09 18.43
CA ALA A 17 -4.11 32.83 17.67
C ALA A 17 -2.90 32.70 16.72
N GLN A 18 -2.50 33.79 16.06
CA GLN A 18 -1.32 33.83 15.19
C GLN A 18 -0.02 33.66 15.97
N GLU A 19 0.12 34.33 17.13
CA GLU A 19 1.27 34.18 18.01
C GLU A 19 1.39 32.73 18.53
N GLY A 20 0.28 32.14 18.96
CA GLY A 20 0.22 30.74 19.36
C GLY A 20 0.62 29.79 18.23
N LYS A 21 0.11 30.02 17.02
CA LYS A 21 0.47 29.26 15.82
C LYS A 21 1.98 29.35 15.52
N GLN A 22 2.54 30.55 15.52
CA GLN A 22 3.95 30.76 15.23
C GLN A 22 4.88 30.16 16.29
N LYS A 23 4.47 30.17 17.56
CA LYS A 23 5.19 29.49 18.64
C LYS A 23 5.22 27.97 18.45
N VAL A 24 4.11 27.39 17.97
CA VAL A 24 4.04 25.96 17.63
C VAL A 24 4.91 25.64 16.42
N GLU A 25 4.82 26.44 15.35
CA GLU A 25 5.65 26.28 14.15
C GLU A 25 7.15 26.37 14.47
N ASN A 26 7.58 27.34 15.29
CA ASN A 26 8.97 27.48 15.72
C ASN A 26 9.43 26.28 16.56
N LYS A 27 8.56 25.77 17.45
CA LYS A 27 8.89 24.58 18.24
C LYS A 27 9.04 23.34 17.35
N LEU A 28 8.15 23.19 16.36
CA LEU A 28 8.19 22.10 15.39
C LEU A 28 9.43 22.19 14.49
N ALA A 29 9.79 23.38 14.02
CA ALA A 29 11.00 23.62 13.24
C ALA A 29 12.28 23.28 14.04
N ASN A 30 12.33 23.66 15.32
CA ASN A 30 13.44 23.28 16.21
C ASN A 30 13.54 21.76 16.45
N ASP A 31 12.45 21.02 16.24
CA ASP A 31 12.36 19.56 16.30
C ASP A 31 12.56 18.89 14.92
N GLY A 32 12.96 19.67 13.90
CA GLY A 32 13.22 19.19 12.54
C GLY A 32 11.98 19.05 11.64
N VAL A 33 10.80 19.49 12.09
CA VAL A 33 9.59 19.53 11.27
C VAL A 33 9.54 20.85 10.51
N GLU A 34 10.09 20.84 9.30
CA GLU A 34 10.17 22.04 8.44
C GLU A 34 8.82 22.44 7.82
N ASP A 35 7.94 21.47 7.54
CA ASP A 35 6.57 21.70 7.06
C ASP A 35 5.54 20.93 7.94
N PRO A 36 4.97 21.60 8.97
CA PRO A 36 3.97 21.01 9.85
C PRO A 36 2.71 20.48 9.14
N ALA A 37 2.37 21.00 7.96
CA ALA A 37 1.22 20.50 7.20
C ALA A 37 1.43 19.03 6.78
N GLY A 38 2.68 18.59 6.61
CA GLY A 38 3.03 17.21 6.33
C GLY A 38 2.57 16.23 7.42
N LEU A 39 2.45 16.67 8.68
CA LEU A 39 1.96 15.83 9.79
C LEU A 39 0.49 15.42 9.61
N ALA A 40 -0.29 16.15 8.80
CA ALA A 40 -1.65 15.74 8.47
C ALA A 40 -1.70 14.38 7.75
N MET A 41 -0.59 13.94 7.14
CA MET A 41 -0.48 12.62 6.52
C MET A 41 -0.62 11.47 7.51
N PHE A 42 -0.42 11.67 8.83
CA PHE A 42 -0.75 10.64 9.82
C PHE A 42 -2.23 10.24 9.79
N GLY A 43 -3.12 11.17 9.41
CA GLY A 43 -4.54 10.91 9.24
C GLY A 43 -4.86 9.87 8.15
N PHE A 44 -3.95 9.65 7.19
CA PHE A 44 -4.11 8.57 6.19
C PHE A 44 -4.17 7.18 6.82
N GLY A 45 -3.55 6.99 8.00
CA GLY A 45 -3.67 5.72 8.73
C GLY A 45 -5.12 5.37 9.07
N GLY A 46 -5.93 6.37 9.44
CA GLY A 46 -7.35 6.20 9.72
C GLY A 46 -8.16 5.81 8.48
N LEU A 47 -7.75 6.26 7.29
CA LEU A 47 -8.43 5.94 6.03
C LEU A 47 -8.38 4.44 5.72
N PHE A 48 -7.28 3.77 6.06
CA PHE A 48 -7.18 2.32 5.87
C PHE A 48 -8.20 1.56 6.71
N LEU A 49 -8.40 1.99 7.96
CA LEU A 49 -9.40 1.37 8.85
C LEU A 49 -10.82 1.67 8.37
N ALA A 50 -11.09 2.90 7.97
CA ALA A 50 -12.39 3.33 7.48
C ALA A 50 -12.85 2.59 6.21
N ALA A 51 -11.91 2.12 5.38
CA ALA A 51 -12.22 1.36 4.16
C ALA A 51 -12.42 -0.15 4.38
N ILE A 52 -12.26 -0.68 5.61
CA ILE A 52 -12.47 -2.10 5.91
C ILE A 52 -13.89 -2.60 5.55
N PRO A 53 -14.98 -1.89 5.89
CA PRO A 53 -16.33 -2.32 5.51
C PRO A 53 -16.50 -2.43 3.99
N LEU A 54 -15.94 -1.48 3.24
CA LEU A 54 -15.96 -1.51 1.77
C LEU A 54 -15.24 -2.75 1.24
N THR A 55 -14.02 -3.03 1.74
CA THR A 55 -13.29 -4.24 1.31
C THR A 55 -14.09 -5.50 1.63
N SER A 56 -14.72 -5.59 2.80
CA SER A 56 -15.56 -6.73 3.17
C SER A 56 -16.76 -6.92 2.24
N TRP A 57 -17.37 -5.83 1.77
CA TRP A 57 -18.52 -5.87 0.87
C TRP A 57 -18.13 -6.33 -0.55
N ILE A 58 -17.06 -5.78 -1.12
CA ILE A 58 -16.63 -6.13 -2.48
C ILE A 58 -15.99 -7.53 -2.58
N THR A 59 -15.49 -8.09 -1.48
CA THR A 59 -14.84 -9.42 -1.45
C THR A 59 -15.76 -10.55 -0.97
N GLN A 60 -17.07 -10.33 -0.89
CA GLN A 60 -18.01 -11.38 -0.51
C GLN A 60 -17.94 -12.58 -1.50
N PRO A 61 -18.28 -13.80 -1.05
CA PRO A 61 -18.35 -14.94 -1.95
C PRO A 61 -19.23 -14.68 -3.18
N ASN A 62 -18.84 -15.22 -4.34
CA ASN A 62 -19.49 -15.02 -5.64
C ASN A 62 -19.43 -13.58 -6.21
N SER A 63 -18.61 -12.70 -5.63
CA SER A 63 -18.40 -11.33 -6.10
C SER A 63 -17.61 -11.24 -7.42
N LEU A 64 -17.59 -10.06 -8.04
CA LEU A 64 -16.69 -9.77 -9.17
C LEU A 64 -15.22 -9.90 -8.78
N VAL A 65 -14.86 -9.55 -7.54
CA VAL A 65 -13.50 -9.73 -7.03
C VAL A 65 -13.14 -11.20 -7.02
N GLU A 66 -14.02 -12.08 -6.53
CA GLU A 66 -13.77 -13.52 -6.54
C GLU A 66 -13.52 -14.05 -7.96
N LYS A 67 -14.33 -13.63 -8.93
CA LYS A 67 -14.14 -14.03 -10.33
C LYS A 67 -12.79 -13.57 -10.87
N ALA A 68 -12.40 -12.33 -10.58
CA ALA A 68 -11.10 -11.78 -10.97
C ALA A 68 -9.95 -12.54 -10.29
N VAL A 69 -10.07 -12.83 -9.00
CA VAL A 69 -9.09 -13.62 -8.23
C VAL A 69 -8.95 -15.03 -8.79
N ASN A 70 -10.07 -15.71 -9.09
CA ASN A 70 -10.04 -17.02 -9.70
C ASN A 70 -9.39 -16.99 -11.10
N GLY A 71 -9.64 -15.95 -11.91
CA GLY A 71 -8.96 -15.76 -13.20
C GLY A 71 -7.44 -15.60 -13.06
N VAL A 72 -7.00 -14.80 -12.09
CA VAL A 72 -5.58 -14.64 -11.76
C VAL A 72 -4.97 -15.96 -11.31
N VAL A 73 -5.62 -16.67 -10.39
CA VAL A 73 -5.16 -17.97 -9.91
C VAL A 73 -5.05 -18.98 -11.05
N SER A 74 -6.05 -19.08 -11.93
CA SER A 74 -6.01 -19.96 -13.10
C SER A 74 -4.83 -19.64 -14.03
N THR A 75 -4.52 -18.35 -14.21
CA THR A 75 -3.35 -17.92 -14.99
C THR A 75 -2.04 -18.37 -14.33
N VAL A 76 -1.93 -18.24 -13.00
CA VAL A 76 -0.77 -18.74 -12.26
C VAL A 76 -0.63 -20.26 -12.41
N GLY A 77 -1.73 -21.00 -12.30
CA GLY A 77 -1.74 -22.46 -12.47
C GLY A 77 -1.29 -22.88 -13.87
N PHE A 78 -1.74 -22.16 -14.91
CA PHE A 78 -1.30 -22.40 -16.28
C PHE A 78 0.20 -22.13 -16.49
N LEU A 79 0.73 -21.06 -15.90
CA LEU A 79 2.14 -20.72 -16.01
C LEU A 79 3.05 -21.69 -15.24
N SER A 80 2.64 -22.10 -14.04
CA SER A 80 3.46 -22.99 -13.19
C SER A 80 3.49 -24.43 -13.70
N SER A 81 2.48 -24.85 -14.48
CA SER A 81 2.35 -26.19 -15.03
C SER A 81 2.92 -26.33 -16.45
N ALA A 82 3.71 -25.35 -16.91
CA ALA A 82 4.23 -25.27 -18.28
C ALA A 82 3.13 -25.40 -19.35
N GLY A 83 1.96 -24.81 -19.09
CA GLY A 83 0.83 -24.78 -20.03
C GLY A 83 -0.19 -25.92 -19.87
N SER A 84 -0.04 -26.78 -18.86
CA SER A 84 -1.04 -27.80 -18.52
C SER A 84 -2.22 -27.19 -17.73
N THR A 85 -3.46 -27.54 -18.08
CA THR A 85 -4.65 -27.07 -17.36
C THR A 85 -4.90 -27.90 -16.10
N SER A 86 -4.10 -27.66 -15.07
CA SER A 86 -4.34 -28.24 -13.73
C SER A 86 -5.01 -27.19 -12.84
N ALA A 87 -6.20 -27.49 -12.32
CA ALA A 87 -6.89 -26.59 -11.41
C ALA A 87 -6.12 -26.50 -10.08
N ILE A 88 -5.86 -25.28 -9.61
CA ILE A 88 -5.31 -25.06 -8.27
C ILE A 88 -6.40 -25.39 -7.24
N PRO A 89 -6.15 -26.32 -6.30
CA PRO A 89 -7.12 -26.65 -5.27
C PRO A 89 -7.42 -25.41 -4.41
N GLN A 90 -8.61 -25.38 -3.80
CA GLN A 90 -9.05 -24.24 -2.99
C GLN A 90 -8.02 -23.84 -1.91
N SER A 91 -7.45 -24.82 -1.22
CA SER A 91 -6.41 -24.62 -0.20
C SER A 91 -5.06 -24.13 -0.75
N GLY A 92 -4.83 -24.24 -2.06
CA GLY A 92 -3.63 -23.78 -2.74
C GLY A 92 -3.75 -22.37 -3.33
N LYS A 93 -4.95 -21.77 -3.32
CA LYS A 93 -5.17 -20.43 -3.92
C LYS A 93 -4.37 -19.34 -3.22
N ILE A 94 -4.23 -19.40 -1.89
CA ILE A 94 -3.43 -18.45 -1.12
C ILE A 94 -1.95 -18.55 -1.52
N ALA A 95 -1.41 -19.76 -1.60
CA ALA A 95 -0.04 -20.00 -2.06
C ALA A 95 0.19 -19.49 -3.50
N ALA A 96 -0.77 -19.70 -4.41
CA ALA A 96 -0.68 -19.18 -5.78
C ALA A 96 -0.64 -17.65 -5.83
N LEU A 97 -1.51 -16.98 -5.06
CA LEU A 97 -1.51 -15.53 -4.93
C LEU A 97 -0.20 -15.00 -4.33
N ALA A 98 0.33 -15.68 -3.30
CA ALA A 98 1.60 -15.32 -2.70
C ALA A 98 2.77 -15.48 -3.69
N GLY A 99 2.81 -16.59 -4.44
CA GLY A 99 3.81 -16.82 -5.48
C GLY A 99 3.80 -15.74 -6.57
N LEU A 100 2.61 -15.33 -7.02
CA LEU A 100 2.48 -14.22 -7.96
C LEU A 100 3.01 -12.91 -7.36
N TYR A 101 2.62 -12.58 -6.12
CA TYR A 101 3.01 -11.33 -5.49
C TYR A 101 4.52 -11.26 -5.22
N VAL A 102 5.15 -12.37 -4.81
CA VAL A 102 6.60 -12.52 -4.71
C VAL A 102 7.25 -12.28 -6.08
N THR A 103 6.75 -12.92 -7.14
CA THR A 103 7.30 -12.79 -8.49
C THR A 103 7.24 -11.35 -8.99
N VAL A 104 6.10 -10.67 -8.83
CA VAL A 104 5.94 -9.27 -9.24
C VAL A 104 6.85 -8.35 -8.41
N THR A 105 6.94 -8.57 -7.10
CA THR A 105 7.72 -7.73 -6.18
C THR A 105 9.22 -7.88 -6.41
N TYR A 106 9.73 -9.11 -6.49
CA TYR A 106 11.18 -9.33 -6.50
C TYR A 106 11.76 -9.50 -7.91
N ALA A 107 11.07 -10.19 -8.82
CA ALA A 107 11.57 -10.38 -10.17
C ALA A 107 11.20 -9.21 -11.08
N LEU A 108 9.90 -8.91 -11.26
CA LEU A 108 9.47 -7.94 -12.27
C LEU A 108 9.78 -6.50 -11.87
N SER A 109 9.30 -6.05 -10.70
CA SER A 109 9.54 -4.68 -10.27
C SER A 109 10.99 -4.46 -9.80
N GLY A 110 11.65 -5.48 -9.24
CA GLY A 110 13.07 -5.43 -8.92
C GLY A 110 13.94 -5.21 -10.16
N ALA A 111 13.71 -5.99 -11.22
CA ALA A 111 14.37 -5.77 -12.51
C ALA A 111 14.05 -4.39 -13.10
N GLY A 112 12.79 -3.95 -13.03
CA GLY A 112 12.38 -2.61 -13.46
C GLY A 112 13.09 -1.49 -12.71
N SER A 113 13.27 -1.62 -11.39
CA SER A 113 14.00 -0.68 -10.55
C SER A 113 15.51 -0.66 -10.84
N ALA A 114 16.11 -1.82 -11.09
CA ALA A 114 17.51 -1.93 -11.50
C ALA A 114 17.74 -1.27 -12.86
N ALA A 115 16.88 -1.57 -13.84
CA ALA A 115 16.91 -0.95 -15.16
C ALA A 115 16.71 0.57 -15.09
N ALA A 116 15.78 1.03 -14.26
CA ALA A 116 15.56 2.44 -13.99
C ALA A 116 16.82 3.13 -13.42
N SER A 117 17.49 2.50 -12.45
CA SER A 117 18.72 3.05 -11.89
C SER A 117 19.82 3.18 -12.94
N ALA A 118 19.97 2.18 -13.82
CA ALA A 118 20.94 2.21 -14.90
C ALA A 118 20.60 3.24 -15.98
N ALA A 119 19.32 3.38 -16.34
CA ALA A 119 18.87 4.31 -17.37
C ALA A 119 18.79 5.77 -16.89
N GLY A 120 18.62 6.00 -15.59
CA GLY A 120 18.44 7.32 -15.02
C GLY A 120 19.72 8.12 -14.78
N ILE A 121 20.89 7.48 -14.88
CA ILE A 121 22.19 8.07 -14.57
C ILE A 121 23.11 8.02 -15.80
N LYS A 122 23.75 9.15 -16.11
CA LYS A 122 24.74 9.22 -17.19
C LYS A 122 25.97 8.38 -16.82
N GLY A 123 26.31 7.40 -17.65
CA GLY A 123 27.38 6.43 -17.35
C GLY A 123 26.90 5.11 -16.75
N GLY A 124 25.59 4.96 -16.52
CA GLY A 124 25.00 3.73 -15.99
C GLY A 124 24.91 3.72 -14.47
N ARG A 125 24.59 2.54 -13.92
CA ARG A 125 24.36 2.35 -12.48
C ARG A 125 25.68 2.44 -11.71
N ASP A 126 25.72 3.29 -10.70
CA ASP A 126 26.79 3.28 -9.69
C ASP A 126 26.56 2.10 -8.73
N ASN A 127 27.50 1.14 -8.72
CA ASN A 127 27.45 -0.02 -7.83
C ASN A 127 28.26 0.16 -6.55
N ASP A 128 29.11 1.18 -6.48
CA ASP A 128 29.88 1.51 -5.27
C ASP A 128 28.99 2.27 -4.27
N HIS A 129 28.13 3.16 -4.77
CA HIS A 129 27.18 3.94 -3.94
C HIS A 129 25.74 3.84 -4.43
N PRO A 130 25.15 2.62 -4.49
CA PRO A 130 23.93 2.39 -5.24
C PRO A 130 22.69 3.09 -4.68
N ARG A 131 22.70 3.42 -3.38
CA ARG A 131 21.63 4.16 -2.71
C ARG A 131 21.79 5.67 -2.82
N ALA A 132 23.02 6.16 -2.93
CA ALA A 132 23.28 7.59 -3.06
C ALA A 132 22.81 8.12 -4.42
N GLN A 133 22.97 7.34 -5.49
CA GLN A 133 22.55 7.73 -6.85
C GLN A 133 21.05 7.97 -7.00
N ILE A 134 20.23 7.45 -6.09
CA ILE A 134 18.77 7.51 -6.16
C ILE A 134 18.27 8.96 -6.10
N LYS A 135 19.00 9.83 -5.40
CA LYS A 135 18.68 11.26 -5.28
C LYS A 135 18.67 11.98 -6.64
N ASP A 136 19.38 11.43 -7.62
CA ASP A 136 19.55 12.02 -8.95
C ASP A 136 18.50 11.50 -9.94
N LEU A 137 17.75 10.44 -9.59
CA LEU A 137 16.68 9.88 -10.42
C LEU A 137 15.50 10.84 -10.53
N ARG A 138 14.95 10.96 -11.75
CA ARG A 138 13.78 11.81 -12.05
C ARG A 138 12.86 11.08 -13.03
N GLY A 139 11.64 11.60 -13.22
CA GLY A 139 10.74 11.11 -14.25
C GLY A 139 10.42 9.61 -14.12
N LEU A 140 10.44 8.89 -15.25
CA LEU A 140 10.12 7.46 -15.29
C LEU A 140 11.07 6.58 -14.44
N PRO A 141 12.41 6.76 -14.49
CA PRO A 141 13.33 6.04 -13.61
C PRO A 141 12.97 6.14 -12.12
N LEU A 142 12.70 7.35 -11.63
CA LEU A 142 12.29 7.55 -10.24
C LEU A 142 10.97 6.82 -9.94
N ARG A 143 9.98 6.90 -10.83
CA ARG A 143 8.69 6.22 -10.63
C ARG A 143 8.82 4.71 -10.58
N LEU A 144 9.65 4.10 -11.43
CA LEU A 144 9.91 2.65 -11.39
C LEU A 144 10.60 2.22 -10.09
N TYR A 145 11.61 2.98 -9.67
CA TYR A 145 12.30 2.75 -8.40
C TYR A 145 11.33 2.86 -7.22
N SER A 146 10.57 3.95 -7.11
CA SER A 146 9.62 4.17 -6.03
C SER A 146 8.47 3.17 -6.04
N ALA A 147 8.00 2.72 -7.21
CA ALA A 147 6.95 1.71 -7.32
C ALA A 147 7.41 0.35 -6.77
N HIS A 148 8.65 -0.07 -7.07
CA HIS A 148 9.24 -1.27 -6.49
C HIS A 148 9.37 -1.18 -4.96
N TYR A 149 9.88 -0.04 -4.45
CA TYR A 149 10.00 0.18 -3.01
C TYR A 149 8.64 0.11 -2.30
N ASN A 150 7.58 0.65 -2.91
CA ASN A 150 6.25 0.52 -2.31
C ASN A 150 5.75 -0.93 -2.26
N LEU A 151 6.05 -1.76 -3.26
CA LEU A 151 5.74 -3.20 -3.19
C LEU A 151 6.51 -3.87 -2.06
N MET A 152 7.80 -3.54 -1.90
CA MET A 152 8.65 -4.03 -0.82
C MET A 152 8.16 -3.63 0.57
N GLU A 153 7.69 -2.39 0.76
CA GLU A 153 7.11 -1.91 2.02
C GLU A 153 5.84 -2.66 2.41
N MET A 154 5.03 -3.03 1.41
CA MET A 154 3.75 -3.70 1.62
C MET A 154 3.88 -5.22 1.73
N PHE A 155 5.00 -5.78 1.25
CA PHE A 155 5.23 -7.21 1.18
C PHE A 155 5.18 -7.91 2.56
N PRO A 156 5.87 -7.43 3.62
CA PRO A 156 5.86 -8.11 4.92
C PRO A 156 4.46 -8.26 5.51
N GLY A 157 3.64 -7.20 5.45
CA GLY A 157 2.26 -7.21 5.98
C GLY A 157 1.35 -8.18 5.22
N PHE A 158 1.49 -8.24 3.89
CA PHE A 158 0.81 -9.23 3.08
C PHE A 158 1.30 -10.65 3.39
N ALA A 159 2.62 -10.88 3.42
CA ALA A 159 3.23 -12.19 3.59
C ALA A 159 2.83 -12.85 4.91
N ILE A 160 2.87 -12.10 6.03
CA ILE A 160 2.44 -12.63 7.33
C ILE A 160 0.94 -12.95 7.34
N SER A 161 0.12 -12.10 6.74
CA SER A 161 -1.33 -12.31 6.66
C SER A 161 -1.70 -13.50 5.78
N ALA A 162 -1.01 -13.67 4.65
CA ALA A 162 -1.18 -14.82 3.76
C ALA A 162 -0.71 -16.12 4.42
N ALA A 163 0.44 -16.11 5.08
CA ALA A 163 0.95 -17.28 5.79
C ALA A 163 0.02 -17.71 6.94
N LEU A 164 -0.45 -16.76 7.76
CA LEU A 164 -1.41 -17.05 8.82
C LEU A 164 -2.76 -17.54 8.26
N ALA A 165 -3.26 -16.93 7.18
CA ALA A 165 -4.48 -17.40 6.52
C ALA A 165 -4.32 -18.82 5.97
N GLN A 166 -3.17 -19.14 5.36
CA GLN A 166 -2.85 -20.48 4.88
C GLN A 166 -2.78 -21.50 6.03
N ALA A 167 -2.22 -21.11 7.17
CA ALA A 167 -2.08 -22.01 8.33
C ALA A 167 -3.40 -22.23 9.07
N MET A 168 -4.20 -21.17 9.27
CA MET A 168 -5.38 -21.20 10.13
C MET A 168 -6.69 -21.47 9.37
N ALA A 169 -6.77 -21.11 8.09
CA ALA A 169 -8.01 -21.15 7.32
C ALA A 169 -7.77 -21.25 5.79
N PRO A 170 -7.02 -22.26 5.31
CA PRO A 170 -6.54 -22.32 3.93
C PRO A 170 -7.62 -22.31 2.85
N GLY A 171 -8.84 -22.76 3.17
CA GLY A 171 -9.96 -22.82 2.22
C GLY A 171 -10.97 -21.66 2.33
N ASP A 172 -10.78 -20.71 3.25
CA ASP A 172 -11.73 -19.64 3.51
C ASP A 172 -11.80 -18.66 2.33
N GLN A 173 -12.89 -18.75 1.56
CA GLN A 173 -13.09 -17.97 0.34
C GLN A 173 -13.03 -16.46 0.58
N THR A 174 -13.46 -15.98 1.75
CA THR A 174 -13.43 -14.54 2.04
C THR A 174 -11.99 -14.06 2.24
N LEU A 175 -11.17 -14.84 2.96
CA LEU A 175 -9.75 -14.51 3.12
C LEU A 175 -8.99 -14.58 1.79
N ILE A 176 -9.30 -15.59 0.96
CA ILE A 176 -8.76 -15.70 -0.39
C ILE A 176 -9.13 -14.47 -1.24
N ASN A 177 -10.38 -14.02 -1.19
CA ASN A 177 -10.83 -12.85 -1.94
C ASN A 177 -10.15 -11.56 -1.45
N LEU A 178 -9.95 -11.39 -0.14
CA LEU A 178 -9.24 -10.23 0.43
C LEU A 178 -7.75 -10.22 0.05
N LEU A 179 -7.06 -11.36 0.17
CA LEU A 179 -5.66 -11.47 -0.26
C LEU A 179 -5.54 -11.26 -1.77
N GLY A 180 -6.46 -11.83 -2.54
CA GLY A 180 -6.50 -11.65 -3.99
C GLY A 180 -6.80 -10.21 -4.40
N LEU A 181 -7.68 -9.50 -3.68
CA LEU A 181 -7.92 -8.07 -3.88
C LEU A 181 -6.64 -7.26 -3.67
N HIS A 182 -5.85 -7.57 -2.64
CA HIS A 182 -4.56 -6.92 -2.42
C HIS A 182 -3.61 -7.14 -3.60
N VAL A 183 -3.43 -8.39 -4.03
CA VAL A 183 -2.55 -8.73 -5.15
C VAL A 183 -3.00 -8.02 -6.42
N ILE A 184 -4.30 -8.04 -6.73
CA ILE A 184 -4.82 -7.39 -7.93
C ILE A 184 -4.60 -5.87 -7.87
N ALA A 185 -4.99 -5.25 -6.76
CA ALA A 185 -4.84 -3.82 -6.58
C ALA A 185 -3.37 -3.38 -6.61
N LYS A 186 -2.43 -4.16 -6.07
CA LYS A 186 -1.01 -3.81 -6.08
C LYS A 186 -0.34 -4.07 -7.43
N CYS A 187 -0.54 -5.24 -8.02
CA CYS A 187 0.16 -5.65 -9.23
C CYS A 187 -0.42 -5.04 -10.51
N PHE A 188 -1.76 -4.97 -10.61
CA PHE A 188 -2.42 -4.59 -11.87
C PHE A 188 -3.00 -3.18 -11.88
N VAL A 189 -3.09 -2.51 -10.72
CA VAL A 189 -3.60 -1.13 -10.65
C VAL A 189 -2.55 -0.17 -10.10
N HIS A 190 -2.13 -0.35 -8.85
CA HIS A 190 -1.22 0.55 -8.16
C HIS A 190 0.13 0.67 -8.88
N TYR A 191 0.81 -0.46 -9.16
CA TYR A 191 2.12 -0.44 -9.81
C TYR A 191 2.06 0.21 -11.21
N PRO A 192 1.16 -0.18 -12.14
CA PRO A 192 0.99 0.52 -13.41
C PRO A 192 0.66 2.01 -13.25
N CYS A 193 -0.28 2.37 -12.36
CA CYS A 193 -0.61 3.78 -12.11
C CYS A 193 0.60 4.57 -11.60
N TYR A 194 1.47 3.94 -10.80
CA TYR A 194 2.73 4.54 -10.37
C TYR A 194 3.64 4.83 -11.56
N VAL A 195 3.85 3.85 -12.44
CA VAL A 195 4.71 3.96 -13.63
C VAL A 195 4.20 5.02 -14.60
N PHE A 196 2.88 5.06 -14.84
CA PHE A 196 2.21 6.02 -15.73
C PHE A 196 1.86 7.37 -15.08
N ASN A 197 2.27 7.59 -13.83
CA ASN A 197 2.05 8.85 -13.10
C ASN A 197 0.55 9.21 -12.90
N LEU A 198 -0.30 8.22 -12.70
CA LEU A 198 -1.74 8.39 -12.46
C LEU A 198 -2.01 8.46 -10.94
N GLY A 199 -2.00 9.67 -10.38
CA GLY A 199 -2.01 9.90 -8.94
C GLY A 199 -3.24 9.38 -8.19
N THR A 200 -4.44 9.79 -8.60
CA THR A 200 -5.70 9.42 -7.94
C THR A 200 -5.96 7.91 -7.90
N PRO A 201 -5.93 7.18 -9.03
CA PRO A 201 -6.16 5.72 -9.00
C PRO A 201 -5.05 4.97 -8.24
N ARG A 202 -3.81 5.47 -8.25
CA ARG A 202 -2.73 4.92 -7.42
C ARG A 202 -3.09 4.99 -5.94
N THR A 203 -3.47 6.16 -5.44
CA THR A 203 -3.81 6.32 -4.02
C THR A 203 -5.02 5.46 -3.63
N LEU A 204 -6.06 5.44 -4.45
CA LEU A 204 -7.24 4.61 -4.20
C LEU A 204 -6.88 3.12 -4.14
N ALA A 205 -6.12 2.61 -5.11
CA ALA A 205 -5.66 1.23 -5.13
C ALA A 205 -4.79 0.90 -3.91
N HIS A 206 -3.95 1.84 -3.47
CA HIS A 206 -3.14 1.66 -2.27
C HIS A 206 -4.01 1.50 -1.02
N VAL A 207 -4.98 2.39 -0.83
CA VAL A 207 -5.90 2.35 0.32
C VAL A 207 -6.66 1.03 0.34
N ILE A 208 -7.30 0.66 -0.76
CA ILE A 208 -8.08 -0.59 -0.87
C ILE A 208 -7.20 -1.81 -0.57
N ALA A 209 -5.99 -1.87 -1.16
CA ALA A 209 -5.07 -2.99 -0.95
C ALA A 209 -4.61 -3.11 0.51
N THR A 210 -4.26 -2.00 1.14
CA THR A 210 -3.80 -1.97 2.54
C THR A 210 -4.93 -2.35 3.50
N SER A 211 -6.12 -1.76 3.32
CA SER A 211 -7.31 -2.10 4.09
C SER A 211 -7.67 -3.57 3.99
N SER A 212 -7.51 -4.18 2.81
CA SER A 212 -7.80 -5.59 2.60
C SER A 212 -6.90 -6.50 3.46
N VAL A 213 -5.60 -6.20 3.53
CA VAL A 213 -4.64 -6.96 4.37
C VAL A 213 -4.92 -6.76 5.85
N ILE A 214 -5.23 -5.53 6.28
CA ILE A 214 -5.63 -5.27 7.68
C ILE A 214 -6.90 -6.06 8.02
N ASN A 215 -7.87 -6.10 7.12
CA ASN A 215 -9.11 -6.86 7.30
C ASN A 215 -8.84 -8.37 7.47
N VAL A 216 -7.92 -8.95 6.69
CA VAL A 216 -7.48 -10.34 6.87
C VAL A 216 -6.92 -10.55 8.28
N ALA A 217 -5.97 -9.72 8.70
CA ALA A 217 -5.35 -9.84 10.02
C ALA A 217 -6.39 -9.74 11.16
N LEU A 218 -7.31 -8.78 11.08
CA LEU A 218 -8.36 -8.60 12.10
C LEU A 218 -9.38 -9.75 12.12
N ARG A 219 -9.67 -10.37 10.98
CA ARG A 219 -10.53 -11.57 10.92
C ARG A 219 -9.84 -12.78 11.51
N LEU A 220 -8.55 -12.96 11.22
CA LEU A 220 -7.74 -14.05 11.77
C LEU A 220 -7.58 -13.92 13.29
N ALA A 221 -7.46 -12.71 13.83
CA ALA A 221 -7.38 -12.47 15.27
C ALA A 221 -8.59 -12.99 16.07
N LYS A 222 -9.73 -13.25 15.40
CA LYS A 222 -10.94 -13.80 16.00
C LYS A 222 -11.07 -15.32 15.82
N LYS A 223 -10.17 -15.96 15.07
CA LYS A 223 -10.20 -17.41 14.84
C LYS A 223 -9.34 -18.11 15.91
N PRO A 224 -9.80 -19.23 16.48
CA PRO A 224 -8.97 -20.03 17.39
C PRO A 224 -7.78 -20.62 16.62
N LEU A 225 -6.63 -20.75 17.30
CA LEU A 225 -5.56 -21.61 16.84
C LEU A 225 -6.05 -23.07 17.04
N ILE A 226 -5.92 -23.87 15.98
CA ILE A 226 -6.31 -25.28 15.95
C ILE A 226 -5.48 -26.06 16.97
#